data_AF-A0A179IB49-F1
#
_entry.id   AF-A0A179IB49-F1
#
_cell.length_a   1.000
_cell.length_b   1.000
_cell.length_c   1.000
_cell.angle_alpha   90.00
_cell.angle_beta   90.00
_cell.angle_gamma   90.00
#
_symmetry.space_group_name_H-M   'P 1'
#
loop_
_entity.id
_entity.type
_entity.pdbx_description
1 polymer ?
#
loop_
_entity_poly.entity_id
_entity_poly.type
_entity_poly.pdbx_seq_one_letter_code
_entity_poly.pdbx_strand_id
1 'polypeptide(L)'
;MDSPANDIEAVIKTLCMGSAHEQDEALNKYFLPDAQFIHPLCWVPRFRNVAVPFFGSIDSLWLVQCIYRWYITFAPKLDIVVDSTAFDEKNSLLYATARQSFTIWFFPIYSVTVKLVTVLKLEKQHSRLVHDSNTSPELEAADGEITNGASMLKYYIASQEDLYQMNYCLEFLGPHVAARLWTLVQLFTTFVCMILSVLTLPLHFYMNPDTKRQKKKQ
;
A
#
# COMPACT_ATOMS: atom_id res chain seq x y z
N MET A 1 -9.32 10.04 6.28
CA MET A 1 -8.18 10.62 7.03
C MET A 1 -8.26 12.12 6.89
N ASP A 2 -8.07 12.81 8.00
CA ASP A 2 -8.02 14.27 8.05
C ASP A 2 -6.56 14.73 7.85
N SER A 3 -5.60 13.99 8.41
CA SER A 3 -4.17 14.20 8.21
C SER A 3 -3.49 12.87 7.84
N PRO A 4 -3.33 12.54 6.53
CA PRO A 4 -2.90 11.22 6.11
C PRO A 4 -1.57 10.74 6.72
N ALA A 5 -0.57 11.62 6.83
CA ALA A 5 0.72 11.25 7.43
C ALA A 5 0.62 10.91 8.92
N ASN A 6 -0.25 11.61 9.67
CA ASN A 6 -0.40 11.40 11.11
C ASN A 6 -1.38 10.26 11.42
N ASP A 7 -2.41 10.07 10.59
CA ASP A 7 -3.48 9.12 10.82
C ASP A 7 -3.09 7.68 10.42
N ILE A 8 -2.20 7.53 9.44
CA ILE A 8 -2.00 6.23 8.79
C ILE A 8 -1.36 5.17 9.67
N GLU A 9 -0.52 5.55 10.62
CA GLU A 9 0.07 4.58 11.54
C GLU A 9 -1.03 3.85 12.32
N ALA A 10 -2.01 4.60 12.85
CA ALA A 10 -3.14 4.01 13.56
C ALA A 10 -3.97 3.11 12.63
N VAL A 11 -4.22 3.54 11.39
CA VAL A 11 -4.95 2.73 10.39
C VAL A 11 -4.23 1.41 10.12
N ILE A 12 -2.92 1.45 9.83
CA ILE A 12 -2.11 0.24 9.57
C ILE A 12 -2.13 -0.68 10.79
N LYS A 13 -1.97 -0.13 12.00
CA LYS A 13 -2.02 -0.92 13.24
C LYS A 13 -3.38 -1.59 13.42
N THR A 14 -4.49 -0.88 13.20
CA THR A 14 -5.84 -1.47 13.27
C THR A 14 -6.04 -2.54 12.21
N LEU A 15 -5.56 -2.32 10.98
CA LEU A 15 -5.69 -3.29 9.90
C LEU A 15 -4.89 -4.57 10.14
N CYS A 16 -3.73 -4.48 10.80
CA CYS A 16 -2.83 -5.61 10.99
C CYS A 16 -2.99 -6.32 12.35
N MET A 17 -3.33 -5.58 13.41
CA MET A 17 -3.37 -6.09 14.80
C MET A 17 -4.75 -5.97 15.45
N GLY A 18 -5.72 -5.33 14.79
CA GLY A 18 -7.09 -5.24 15.28
C GLY A 18 -7.84 -6.57 15.18
N SER A 19 -8.95 -6.67 15.91
CA SER A 19 -9.92 -7.75 15.74
C SER A 19 -10.53 -7.73 14.33
N ALA A 20 -11.12 -8.85 13.90
CA ALA A 20 -11.78 -8.94 12.59
C ALA A 20 -12.88 -7.88 12.39
N HIS A 21 -13.53 -7.46 13.49
CA HIS A 21 -14.52 -6.38 13.46
C HIS A 21 -13.86 -5.01 13.29
N GLU A 22 -12.85 -4.68 14.09
CA GLU A 22 -12.15 -3.40 13.98
C GLU A 22 -11.45 -3.22 12.63
N GLN A 23 -10.90 -4.31 12.08
CA GLN A 23 -10.31 -4.34 10.74
C GLN A 23 -11.36 -4.02 9.67
N ASP A 24 -12.54 -4.65 9.74
CA ASP A 24 -13.63 -4.41 8.79
C ASP A 24 -14.15 -2.97 8.89
N GLU A 25 -14.34 -2.46 10.10
CA GLU A 25 -14.73 -1.07 10.35
C GLU A 25 -13.68 -0.09 9.78
N ALA A 26 -12.39 -0.36 10.00
CA ALA A 26 -11.30 0.45 9.46
C ALA A 26 -11.29 0.45 7.92
N LEU A 27 -11.46 -0.72 7.29
CA LEU A 27 -11.56 -0.81 5.83
C LEU A 27 -12.73 0.01 5.30
N ASN A 28 -13.94 -0.15 5.86
CA ASN A 28 -15.11 0.62 5.45
C ASN A 28 -14.97 2.14 5.67
N LYS A 29 -14.26 2.54 6.74
CA LYS A 29 -14.04 3.94 7.10
C LYS A 29 -13.00 4.63 6.23
N TYR A 30 -11.89 3.94 5.93
CA TYR A 30 -10.72 4.55 5.31
C TYR A 30 -10.56 4.23 3.82
N PHE A 31 -11.14 3.14 3.30
CA PHE A 31 -11.01 2.76 1.89
C PHE A 31 -12.22 3.16 1.05
N LEU A 32 -11.99 3.34 -0.26
CA LEU A 32 -13.08 3.44 -1.23
C LEU A 32 -13.70 2.06 -1.51
N PRO A 33 -14.99 2.00 -1.88
CA PRO A 33 -15.62 0.71 -2.21
C PRO A 33 -14.98 0.05 -3.44
N ASP A 34 -14.41 0.85 -4.35
CA ASP A 34 -13.64 0.39 -5.52
C ASP A 34 -12.13 0.37 -5.29
N ALA A 35 -11.69 0.23 -4.03
CA ALA A 35 -10.27 0.23 -3.73
C ALA A 35 -9.51 -0.90 -4.44
N GLN A 36 -8.32 -0.55 -4.93
CA GLN A 36 -7.37 -1.49 -5.50
C GLN A 36 -6.45 -2.03 -4.40
N PHE A 37 -6.00 -3.26 -4.56
CA PHE A 37 -4.98 -3.84 -3.69
C PHE A 37 -3.95 -4.60 -4.53
N ILE A 38 -2.68 -4.29 -4.36
CA ILE A 38 -1.55 -4.90 -5.07
C ILE A 38 -0.57 -5.41 -4.03
N HIS A 39 -0.36 -6.72 -4.02
CA HIS A 39 0.59 -7.40 -3.16
C HIS A 39 1.38 -8.40 -4.02
N PRO A 40 2.64 -8.76 -3.67
CA PRO A 40 3.43 -9.68 -4.49
C PRO A 40 2.78 -11.04 -4.76
N LEU A 41 1.86 -11.47 -3.88
CA LEU A 41 1.16 -12.75 -3.98
C LEU A 41 -0.29 -12.67 -4.49
N CYS A 42 -0.91 -11.48 -4.48
CA CYS A 42 -2.31 -11.33 -4.86
C CYS A 42 -2.62 -9.92 -5.35
N TRP A 43 -3.65 -9.81 -6.18
CA TRP A 43 -4.05 -8.56 -6.79
C TRP A 43 -5.57 -8.45 -6.86
N VAL A 44 -6.08 -7.28 -6.50
CA VAL A 44 -7.49 -6.91 -6.63
C VAL A 44 -7.56 -5.68 -7.53
N PRO A 45 -8.10 -5.80 -8.76
CA PRO A 45 -8.32 -4.64 -9.63
C PRO A 45 -9.45 -3.76 -9.07
N ARG A 46 -9.52 -2.51 -9.52
CA ARG A 46 -10.63 -1.60 -9.19
C ARG A 46 -11.88 -1.99 -9.96
N PHE A 47 -12.98 -2.20 -9.25
CA PHE A 47 -14.31 -2.37 -9.85
C PHE A 47 -15.41 -2.08 -8.83
N ARG A 48 -16.62 -1.79 -9.32
CA ARG A 48 -17.83 -1.66 -8.51
C ARG A 48 -18.99 -2.36 -9.18
N ASN A 49 -19.94 -2.76 -8.36
CA ASN A 49 -21.24 -3.27 -8.78
C ASN A 49 -21.13 -4.41 -9.81
N VAL A 50 -20.17 -5.31 -9.62
CA VAL A 50 -20.02 -6.47 -10.49
C VAL A 50 -20.97 -7.55 -10.02
N ALA A 51 -21.91 -7.94 -10.89
CA ALA A 51 -22.85 -9.00 -10.59
C ALA A 51 -22.17 -10.37 -10.68
N VAL A 52 -22.14 -11.09 -9.56
CA VAL A 52 -21.63 -12.45 -9.47
C VAL A 52 -22.80 -13.41 -9.22
N PRO A 53 -22.90 -14.52 -9.97
CA PRO A 53 -23.93 -15.53 -9.70
C PRO A 53 -23.90 -15.97 -8.24
N PHE A 54 -25.06 -16.04 -7.59
CA PHE A 54 -25.26 -16.43 -6.18
C PHE A 54 -24.77 -15.45 -5.10
N PHE A 55 -23.92 -14.47 -5.44
CA PHE A 55 -23.36 -13.51 -4.47
C PHE A 55 -23.88 -12.07 -4.63
N GLY A 56 -24.68 -11.82 -5.67
CA GLY A 56 -25.23 -10.49 -5.93
C GLY A 56 -24.18 -9.54 -6.49
N SER A 57 -24.32 -8.25 -6.17
CA SER A 57 -23.41 -7.20 -6.60
C SER A 57 -22.25 -7.08 -5.62
N ILE A 58 -21.02 -7.27 -6.09
CA ILE A 58 -19.81 -7.13 -5.27
C ILE A 58 -18.97 -5.94 -5.73
N ASP A 59 -18.26 -5.37 -4.76
CA ASP A 59 -17.30 -4.29 -4.92
C ASP A 59 -15.89 -4.82 -4.63
N SER A 60 -14.86 -4.17 -5.18
CA SER A 60 -13.47 -4.63 -4.98
C SER A 60 -13.03 -4.56 -3.52
N LEU A 61 -13.56 -3.64 -2.72
CA LEU A 61 -13.32 -3.57 -1.27
C LEU A 61 -13.72 -4.85 -0.54
N TRP A 62 -14.76 -5.55 -1.01
CA TRP A 62 -15.16 -6.83 -0.41
C TRP A 62 -14.07 -7.90 -0.58
N LEU A 63 -13.40 -7.94 -1.74
CA LEU A 63 -12.24 -8.83 -1.93
C LEU A 63 -11.06 -8.43 -1.03
N VAL A 64 -10.83 -7.12 -0.84
CA VAL A 64 -9.80 -6.61 0.07
C VAL A 64 -10.11 -7.03 1.52
N GLN A 65 -11.36 -6.96 1.97
CA GLN A 65 -11.80 -7.47 3.27
C GLN A 65 -11.53 -8.97 3.41
N CYS A 66 -11.80 -9.77 2.37
CA CYS A 66 -11.47 -11.20 2.38
C CYS A 66 -9.97 -11.47 2.56
N ILE A 67 -9.11 -10.68 1.90
CA ILE A 67 -7.64 -10.79 2.03
C ILE A 67 -7.20 -10.48 3.46
N TYR A 68 -7.66 -9.36 4.01
CA TYR A 68 -7.31 -8.94 5.37
C TYR A 68 -7.79 -9.92 6.45
N ARG A 69 -9.00 -10.48 6.29
CA ARG A 69 -9.51 -11.56 7.15
C ARG A 69 -8.67 -12.84 7.03
N TRP A 70 -8.23 -13.17 5.82
CA TRP A 70 -7.33 -14.29 5.60
C TRP A 70 -5.97 -14.08 6.27
N TYR A 71 -5.41 -12.86 6.23
CA TYR A 71 -4.14 -12.55 6.90
C TYR A 71 -4.19 -12.79 8.41
N ILE A 72 -5.28 -12.45 9.08
CA ILE A 72 -5.47 -12.78 10.50
C ILE A 72 -5.40 -14.30 10.73
N THR A 73 -6.03 -15.09 9.85
CA THR A 73 -6.03 -16.56 9.97
C THR A 73 -4.64 -17.14 9.66
N PHE A 74 -3.96 -16.59 8.67
CA PHE A 74 -2.65 -17.01 8.20
C PHE A 74 -1.53 -16.68 9.18
N ALA A 75 -1.60 -15.52 9.82
CA ALA A 75 -0.59 -14.96 10.70
C ALA A 75 -1.20 -14.49 12.04
N PRO A 76 -1.64 -15.43 12.91
CA PRO A 76 -2.40 -15.10 14.12
C PRO A 76 -1.59 -14.34 15.18
N LYS A 77 -0.26 -14.39 15.10
CA LYS A 77 0.65 -13.55 15.89
C LYS A 77 1.38 -12.64 14.92
N LEU A 78 0.97 -11.39 14.85
CA LEU A 78 1.57 -10.36 14.02
C LEU A 78 1.78 -9.11 14.87
N ASP A 79 3.00 -8.59 14.84
CA ASP A 79 3.37 -7.28 15.40
C ASP A 79 3.87 -6.39 14.26
N ILE A 80 3.39 -5.14 14.20
CA ILE A 80 3.79 -4.17 13.19
C ILE A 80 4.27 -2.87 13.83
N VAL A 81 5.43 -2.42 13.34
CA VAL A 81 6.01 -1.11 13.70
C VAL A 81 6.15 -0.29 12.43
N VAL A 82 5.51 0.88 12.40
CA VAL A 82 5.67 1.87 11.33
C VAL A 82 6.94 2.66 11.62
N ASP A 83 7.89 2.63 10.70
CA ASP A 83 9.20 3.28 10.86
C ASP A 83 9.17 4.74 10.36
N SER A 84 8.39 5.03 9.31
CA SER A 84 8.32 6.36 8.70
C SER A 84 7.11 6.48 7.79
N THR A 85 6.58 7.70 7.70
CA THR A 85 5.46 8.07 6.82
C THR A 85 5.80 9.35 6.05
N ALA A 86 5.49 9.39 4.77
CA ALA A 86 5.64 10.59 3.95
C ALA A 86 4.43 10.78 3.06
N PHE A 87 3.79 11.95 3.14
CA PHE A 87 2.64 12.29 2.31
C PHE A 87 3.04 13.27 1.20
N ASP A 88 2.92 12.83 -0.04
CA ASP A 88 3.04 13.65 -1.24
C ASP A 88 1.64 14.12 -1.66
N GLU A 89 1.27 15.31 -1.20
CA GLU A 89 -0.04 15.88 -1.50
C GLU A 89 -0.25 16.13 -3.00
N LYS A 90 0.82 16.51 -3.73
CA LYS A 90 0.75 16.86 -5.15
C LYS A 90 0.29 15.67 -5.99
N ASN A 91 0.84 14.49 -5.70
CA ASN A 91 0.48 13.25 -6.39
C ASN A 91 -0.59 12.44 -5.64
N SER A 92 -1.02 12.90 -4.45
CA SER A 92 -1.92 12.19 -3.55
C SER A 92 -1.43 10.78 -3.23
N LEU A 93 -0.13 10.67 -2.95
CA LEU A 93 0.54 9.43 -2.58
C LEU A 93 1.00 9.50 -1.12
N LEU A 94 0.72 8.46 -0.37
CA LEU A 94 1.18 8.30 1.00
C LEU A 94 2.08 7.07 1.07
N TYR A 95 3.31 7.28 1.49
CA TYR A 95 4.31 6.25 1.69
C TYR A 95 4.37 5.91 3.17
N ALA A 96 4.26 4.63 3.50
CA ALA A 96 4.47 4.13 4.85
C ALA A 96 5.49 3.00 4.80
N THR A 97 6.58 3.13 5.55
CA THR A 97 7.55 2.06 5.73
C THR A 97 7.27 1.37 7.05
N ALA A 98 7.24 0.03 7.06
CA ALA A 98 6.93 -0.73 8.26
C ALA A 98 7.75 -2.01 8.34
N ARG A 99 7.95 -2.47 9.58
CA ARG A 99 8.47 -3.80 9.89
C ARG A 99 7.36 -4.62 10.50
N GLN A 100 7.14 -5.80 9.94
CA GLN A 100 6.17 -6.75 10.43
C GLN A 100 6.90 -7.99 10.91
N SER A 101 6.62 -8.42 12.14
CA SER A 101 7.05 -9.71 12.66
C SER A 101 5.84 -10.59 12.83
N PHE A 102 5.79 -11.71 12.11
CA PHE A 102 4.65 -12.61 12.20
C PHE A 102 5.05 -14.08 12.22
N THR A 103 4.20 -14.88 12.84
CA THR A 103 4.31 -16.34 12.88
C THR A 103 3.26 -16.97 11.96
N ILE A 104 3.67 -17.89 11.10
CA ILE A 104 2.78 -18.56 10.15
C ILE A 104 1.99 -19.65 10.90
N TRP A 105 0.67 -19.67 10.76
CA TRP A 105 -0.23 -20.55 11.53
C TRP A 105 0.12 -22.04 11.41
N PHE A 106 0.42 -22.53 10.21
CA PHE A 106 0.75 -23.95 9.96
C PHE A 106 2.23 -24.29 10.18
N PHE A 107 3.06 -23.29 10.53
CA PHE A 107 4.47 -23.51 10.86
C PHE A 107 4.90 -22.64 12.06
N PRO A 108 4.36 -22.90 13.27
CA PRO A 108 4.44 -22.00 14.42
C PRO A 108 5.83 -21.88 15.06
N ILE A 109 6.81 -22.66 14.60
CA ILE A 109 8.19 -22.66 15.11
C ILE A 109 9.02 -21.57 14.41
N TYR A 110 8.52 -20.98 13.32
CA TYR A 110 9.22 -19.98 12.53
C TYR A 110 8.52 -18.63 12.61
N SER A 111 9.26 -17.62 13.05
CA SER A 111 8.85 -16.23 13.02
C SER A 111 9.66 -15.51 11.97
N VAL A 112 8.99 -14.75 11.10
CA VAL A 112 9.64 -13.95 10.05
C VAL A 112 9.48 -12.49 10.38
N THR A 113 10.58 -11.75 10.34
CA THR A 113 10.56 -10.29 10.37
C THR A 113 10.82 -9.78 8.97
N VAL A 114 9.81 -9.14 8.38
CA VAL A 114 9.88 -8.55 7.05
C VAL A 114 9.85 -7.04 7.15
N LYS A 115 10.52 -6.38 6.19
CA LYS A 115 10.39 -4.95 5.96
C LYS A 115 9.62 -4.73 4.67
N LEU A 116 8.61 -3.87 4.73
CA LEU A 116 7.79 -3.52 3.58
C LEU A 116 7.65 -2.00 3.45
N VAL A 117 7.34 -1.57 2.23
CA VAL A 117 6.93 -0.21 1.93
C VAL A 117 5.54 -0.28 1.32
N THR A 118 4.56 0.32 1.98
CA THR A 118 3.21 0.47 1.44
C THR A 118 3.08 1.83 0.77
N VAL A 119 2.62 1.83 -0.47
CA VAL A 119 2.27 3.01 -1.25
C VAL A 119 0.75 3.09 -1.34
N LEU A 120 0.19 4.15 -0.78
CA LEU A 120 -1.25 4.38 -0.78
C LEU A 120 -1.57 5.53 -1.72
N LYS A 121 -2.39 5.26 -2.74
CA LYS A 121 -3.02 6.33 -3.52
C LYS A 121 -4.26 6.79 -2.79
N LEU A 122 -4.34 8.09 -2.54
CA LEU A 122 -5.44 8.72 -1.81
C LEU A 122 -6.36 9.50 -2.76
N GLU A 123 -7.63 9.54 -2.45
CA GLU A 123 -8.63 10.39 -3.11
C GLU A 123 -9.32 11.28 -2.08
N LYS A 124 -9.43 12.58 -2.38
CA LYS A 124 -10.21 13.52 -1.57
C LYS A 124 -11.68 13.36 -1.94
N GLN A 125 -12.53 13.02 -0.98
CA GLN A 125 -13.98 12.99 -1.16
C GLN A 125 -14.66 13.72 0.00
N HIS A 126 -15.85 14.27 -0.23
CA HIS A 126 -16.68 14.76 0.86
C HIS A 126 -17.04 13.60 1.78
N SER A 127 -16.96 13.83 3.09
CA SER A 127 -17.29 12.82 4.10
C SER A 127 -18.65 12.17 3.82
N ARG A 128 -18.68 10.84 3.58
CA ARG A 128 -19.91 10.09 3.25
C ARG A 128 -21.03 10.28 4.28
N LEU A 129 -20.68 10.62 5.51
CA LEU A 129 -21.62 10.91 6.60
C LEU A 129 -22.57 12.10 6.31
N VAL A 130 -22.32 12.90 5.27
CA VAL A 130 -23.20 14.02 4.87
C VAL A 130 -24.14 13.65 3.71
N HIS A 131 -23.93 12.51 3.04
CA HIS A 131 -24.75 12.17 1.85
C HIS A 131 -26.05 11.43 2.19
N ASP A 132 -26.14 10.76 3.35
CA ASP A 132 -27.35 10.03 3.76
C ASP A 132 -28.45 10.93 4.38
N SER A 133 -28.20 12.23 4.57
CA SER A 133 -29.20 13.16 5.13
C SER A 133 -30.09 13.85 4.09
N ASN A 134 -29.83 13.68 2.79
CA ASN A 134 -30.59 14.38 1.75
C ASN A 134 -31.41 13.40 0.89
N THR A 135 -32.45 12.79 1.48
CA THR A 135 -33.62 12.36 0.72
C THR A 135 -34.85 13.11 1.21
N SER A 136 -35.46 13.82 0.25
CA SER A 136 -36.76 14.53 0.22
C SER A 136 -36.77 16.07 0.43
N PRO A 137 -37.46 16.80 -0.48
CA PRO A 137 -37.58 18.25 -0.45
C PRO A 137 -38.88 18.67 0.26
N GLU A 138 -38.81 19.42 1.35
CA GLU A 138 -39.95 20.25 1.75
C GLU A 138 -39.50 21.47 2.57
N LEU A 139 -40.28 22.53 2.41
CA LEU A 139 -40.04 23.92 2.73
C LEU A 139 -39.55 24.16 4.18
N GLU A 140 -38.71 25.19 4.36
CA GLU A 140 -39.11 26.47 4.98
C GLU A 140 -37.93 27.45 4.95
N ALA A 141 -38.23 28.69 4.56
CA ALA A 141 -37.30 29.81 4.60
C ALA A 141 -37.40 30.49 5.97
N ALA A 142 -36.30 30.58 6.72
CA ALA A 142 -36.11 31.58 7.77
C ALA A 142 -34.62 31.73 8.12
N ASP A 143 -34.05 32.81 7.60
CA ASP A 143 -33.06 33.73 8.17
C ASP A 143 -32.21 33.28 9.39
N GLY A 144 -30.88 33.37 9.23
CA GLY A 144 -29.95 33.48 10.37
C GLY A 144 -28.72 32.58 10.33
N GLU A 145 -27.60 33.17 9.90
CA GLU A 145 -26.22 32.74 10.21
C GLU A 145 -25.70 31.46 9.53
N ILE A 146 -25.19 31.63 8.31
CA ILE A 146 -24.36 30.63 7.63
C ILE A 146 -23.02 30.53 8.36
N THR A 147 -22.95 29.78 9.46
CA THR A 147 -21.70 29.11 9.80
C THR A 147 -21.48 28.07 8.71
N ASN A 148 -20.65 28.41 7.73
CA ASN A 148 -20.18 27.51 6.69
C ASN A 148 -19.55 26.28 7.37
N GLY A 149 -20.35 25.25 7.62
CA GLY A 149 -19.87 23.92 7.97
C GLY A 149 -19.08 23.43 6.79
N ALA A 150 -17.77 23.68 6.82
CA ALA A 150 -16.81 23.19 5.85
C ALA A 150 -17.13 21.73 5.61
N SER A 151 -17.59 21.41 4.40
CA SER A 151 -17.81 20.04 3.97
C SER A 151 -16.46 19.33 4.02
N MET A 152 -16.13 18.74 5.17
CA MET A 152 -14.76 18.28 5.45
C MET A 152 -14.36 17.27 4.39
N LEU A 153 -13.49 17.71 3.47
CA LEU A 153 -12.86 16.86 2.49
C LEU A 153 -11.96 15.89 3.26
N LYS A 154 -12.26 14.60 3.14
CA LYS A 154 -11.51 13.52 3.76
C LYS A 154 -10.75 12.76 2.71
N TYR A 155 -9.56 12.30 3.07
CA TYR A 155 -8.79 11.38 2.24
C TYR A 155 -9.26 9.94 2.46
N TYR A 156 -9.50 9.24 1.36
CA TYR A 156 -9.81 7.82 1.34
C TYR A 156 -8.73 7.08 0.55
N ILE A 157 -8.45 5.84 0.95
CA ILE A 157 -7.50 4.95 0.29
C ILE A 157 -8.18 4.36 -0.93
N ALA A 158 -7.64 4.73 -2.08
CA ALA A 158 -8.11 4.34 -3.39
C ALA A 158 -7.30 3.16 -3.94
N SER A 159 -6.01 3.10 -3.65
CA SER A 159 -5.15 1.97 -3.99
C SER A 159 -4.14 1.74 -2.87
N GLN A 160 -3.90 0.49 -2.55
CA GLN A 160 -2.82 0.05 -1.69
C GLN A 160 -1.88 -0.86 -2.49
N GLU A 161 -0.60 -0.50 -2.54
CA GLU A 161 0.47 -1.31 -3.13
C GLU A 161 1.53 -1.62 -2.08
N ASP A 162 1.71 -2.89 -1.77
CA ASP A 162 2.68 -3.36 -0.79
C ASP A 162 3.95 -3.88 -1.49
N LEU A 163 5.06 -3.19 -1.26
CA LEU A 163 6.37 -3.50 -1.84
C LEU A 163 7.21 -4.27 -0.83
N TYR A 164 7.40 -5.56 -1.09
CA TYR A 164 8.29 -6.42 -0.31
C TYR A 164 9.67 -6.50 -0.96
N GLN A 165 10.71 -6.60 -0.13
CA GLN A 165 12.02 -6.97 -0.66
C GLN A 165 11.97 -8.43 -1.12
N MET A 166 12.51 -8.70 -2.32
CA MET A 166 12.53 -10.05 -2.93
C MET A 166 13.12 -11.12 -2.00
N ASN A 167 14.08 -10.75 -1.15
CA ASN A 167 14.65 -11.63 -0.14
C ASN A 167 13.57 -12.26 0.75
N TYR A 168 12.61 -11.46 1.22
CA TYR A 168 11.52 -11.94 2.07
C TYR A 168 10.51 -12.76 1.28
N CYS A 169 10.19 -12.36 0.03
CA CYS A 169 9.33 -13.17 -0.84
C CYS A 169 9.88 -14.59 -1.01
N LEU A 170 11.21 -14.74 -1.10
CA LEU A 170 11.87 -16.04 -1.23
C LEU A 170 11.92 -16.84 0.08
N GLU A 171 11.93 -16.18 1.23
CA GLU A 171 11.83 -16.87 2.53
C GLU A 171 10.50 -17.62 2.70
N PHE A 172 9.43 -17.17 2.04
CA PHE A 172 8.16 -17.91 2.02
C PHE A 172 8.23 -19.21 1.21
N LEU A 173 9.09 -19.30 0.18
CA LEU A 173 9.24 -20.52 -0.65
C LEU A 173 10.26 -21.51 -0.09
N GLY A 174 11.29 -21.03 0.60
CA GLY A 174 12.35 -21.88 1.14
C GLY A 174 13.14 -21.16 2.24
N PRO A 175 12.97 -21.56 3.53
CA PRO A 175 13.54 -20.82 4.64
C PRO A 175 15.07 -20.76 4.57
N HIS A 176 15.61 -19.54 4.68
CA HIS A 176 17.03 -19.13 4.71
C HIS A 176 17.92 -19.49 3.51
N VAL A 177 17.76 -20.65 2.87
CA VAL A 177 18.60 -21.09 1.75
C VAL A 177 18.30 -20.24 0.51
N ALA A 178 17.02 -20.01 0.21
CA ALA A 178 16.61 -19.26 -0.98
C ALA A 178 17.06 -17.79 -0.90
N ALA A 179 16.89 -17.14 0.26
CA ALA A 179 17.32 -15.75 0.47
C ALA A 179 18.86 -15.59 0.38
N ARG A 180 19.63 -16.54 0.95
CA ARG A 180 21.09 -16.54 0.83
C ARG A 180 21.55 -16.77 -0.61
N LEU A 181 20.93 -17.71 -1.32
CA LEU A 181 21.22 -17.95 -2.73
C LEU A 181 20.92 -16.72 -3.59
N TRP A 182 19.80 -16.03 -3.32
CA TRP A 182 19.47 -14.80 -4.01
C TRP A 182 20.49 -13.69 -3.77
N THR A 183 21.00 -13.57 -2.54
CA THR A 183 22.09 -12.63 -2.23
C THR A 183 23.33 -12.94 -3.06
N LEU A 184 23.68 -14.21 -3.25
CA LEU A 184 24.79 -14.61 -4.14
C LEU A 184 24.53 -14.24 -5.60
N VAL A 185 23.30 -14.43 -6.08
CA VAL A 185 22.89 -14.00 -7.42
C VAL A 185 23.05 -12.49 -7.58
N GLN A 186 22.61 -11.69 -6.59
CA GLN A 186 22.75 -10.23 -6.61
C GLN A 186 24.23 -9.82 -6.70
N LEU A 187 25.10 -10.40 -5.87
CA LEU A 187 26.55 -10.12 -5.89
C LEU A 187 27.19 -10.52 -7.23
N PHE A 188 26.82 -11.68 -7.77
CA PHE A 188 27.30 -12.13 -9.07
C PHE A 188 26.86 -11.16 -10.18
N THR A 189 25.61 -10.74 -10.20
CA THR A 189 25.11 -9.75 -11.18
C THR A 189 25.84 -8.42 -11.04
N THR A 190 26.10 -7.94 -9.82
CA THR A 190 26.91 -6.73 -9.60
C THR A 190 28.31 -6.87 -10.21
N PHE A 191 28.97 -8.01 -10.01
CA PHE A 191 30.29 -8.27 -10.58
C PHE A 191 30.26 -8.30 -12.11
N VAL A 192 29.25 -8.96 -12.70
CA VAL A 192 29.05 -8.98 -14.16
C VAL A 192 28.78 -7.57 -14.70
N CYS A 193 27.91 -6.78 -14.07
CA CYS A 193 27.64 -5.39 -14.47
C CYS A 193 28.92 -4.53 -14.44
N MET A 194 29.76 -4.71 -13.42
CA MET A 194 31.04 -3.99 -13.31
C MET A 194 31.99 -4.37 -14.45
N ILE A 195 32.17 -5.67 -14.74
CA ILE A 195 33.01 -6.14 -15.85
C ILE A 195 32.49 -5.61 -17.19
N LEU A 196 31.19 -5.77 -17.44
CA LEU A 196 30.57 -5.32 -18.69
C LEU A 196 30.67 -3.80 -18.85
N SER A 197 30.53 -3.03 -17.78
CA SER A 197 30.73 -1.58 -17.81
C SER A 197 32.15 -1.22 -18.27
N VAL A 198 33.19 -1.88 -17.75
CA VAL A 198 34.58 -1.66 -18.16
C VAL A 198 34.81 -2.07 -19.61
N LEU A 199 34.33 -3.25 -20.01
CA LEU A 199 34.48 -3.75 -21.37
C LEU A 199 33.76 -2.88 -22.41
N THR A 200 32.64 -2.26 -22.03
CA THR A 200 31.84 -1.41 -22.92
C THR A 200 32.23 0.07 -22.87
N LEU A 201 33.25 0.47 -22.09
CA LEU A 201 33.73 1.86 -22.02
C LEU A 201 34.03 2.50 -23.39
N PRO A 202 34.73 1.82 -24.35
CA PRO A 202 34.97 2.40 -25.67
C PRO A 202 33.67 2.70 -26.42
N LEU A 203 32.71 1.78 -26.36
CA LEU A 203 31.39 1.92 -26.96
C LEU A 203 30.59 3.05 -26.29
N HIS A 204 30.63 3.13 -24.95
CA HIS A 204 29.99 4.18 -24.19
C HIS A 204 30.51 5.58 -24.59
N PHE A 205 31.83 5.76 -24.74
CA PHE A 205 32.40 7.03 -25.20
C PHE A 205 32.10 7.36 -26.66
N TYR A 206 31.95 6.34 -27.51
CA TYR A 206 31.52 6.52 -28.89
C TYR A 206 30.07 7.01 -28.97
N MET A 207 29.17 6.44 -28.15
CA MET A 207 27.75 6.78 -28.13
C MET A 207 27.42 8.05 -27.32
N ASN A 208 28.24 8.43 -26.34
CA ASN A 208 28.06 9.61 -25.50
C ASN A 208 29.21 10.63 -25.67
N PRO A 209 29.32 11.32 -26.82
CA PRO A 209 30.45 12.21 -27.10
C PRO A 209 30.48 13.50 -26.24
N ASP A 210 29.33 13.97 -25.72
CA ASP A 210 29.23 15.23 -24.97
C ASP A 210 29.90 15.20 -23.58
N THR A 211 30.22 14.02 -23.04
CA THR A 211 30.90 13.89 -21.74
C THR A 211 32.33 14.46 -21.80
N LYS A 212 32.95 14.54 -22.99
CA LYS A 212 34.26 15.18 -23.18
C LYS A 212 34.21 16.71 -23.13
N ARG A 213 33.06 17.32 -23.41
CA ARG A 213 32.91 18.79 -23.49
C ARG A 213 32.79 19.46 -22.12
N GLN A 214 32.28 18.76 -21.11
CA GLN A 214 32.16 19.29 -19.75
C GLN A 214 33.49 19.26 -18.97
N LYS A 215 34.33 18.24 -19.14
CA LYS A 215 35.66 18.18 -18.49
C LYS A 215 36.66 19.25 -18.94
N LYS A 216 36.43 19.88 -20.11
CA LYS A 216 37.32 20.93 -20.65
C LYS A 216 36.92 22.35 -20.21
N LYS A 217 35.84 22.50 -19.44
CA LYS A 217 35.30 23.78 -18.95
C LYS A 217 35.43 23.94 -17.42
N GLN A 218 36.08 23.00 -16.72
CA GLN A 218 36.49 23.14 -15.33
C GLN A 218 38.01 23.36 -15.27
#